data_AF-A0A2V5LGV7-F1
#
_entry.id   AF-A0A2V5LGV7-F1
#
_cell.length_a   1.000
_cell.length_b   1.000
_cell.length_c   1.000
_cell.angle_alpha   90.00
_cell.angle_beta   90.00
_cell.angle_gamma   90.00
#
_symmetry.space_group_name_H-M   'P 1'
#
loop_
_entity.id
_entity.type
_entity.pdbx_description
1 polymer ?
#
loop_
_entity_poly.entity_id
_entity_poly.type
_entity_poly.pdbx_seq_one_letter_code
_entity_poly.pdbx_strand_id
1 'polypeptide(L)'
;MNTLGRCAVVAVLIATAAFPASAKRKAHHAPTPNKGHLEAATRLQIFLDRANFSPGKIDGRYNEVTKKALALYRESRGEQAQTAPSRSNAKSNAAPDVNGLDLASAEPVFIPYTVNEADLQSIGPLPKDVAQQAKLKFLPYRDPADALAEKFHSEIHFLEQLNPGKFKAIKPGDQLMVPNVEPFDLASVKEIKPGSEVTSQAANEMEDQADAQSGTTAENPHQEQHPRCLSG
;
A
#
# COMPACT_ATOMS: atom_id res chain seq x y z
N MET A 1 -32.71 17.71 -86.55
CA MET A 1 -31.36 18.08 -86.07
C MET A 1 -31.47 19.18 -85.02
N ASN A 2 -30.55 19.16 -84.04
CA ASN A 2 -30.02 20.27 -83.22
C ASN A 2 -30.96 21.42 -82.76
N THR A 3 -31.47 21.26 -81.53
CA THR A 3 -31.26 22.18 -80.38
C THR A 3 -31.24 23.70 -80.60
N LEU A 4 -32.28 24.37 -80.09
CA LEU A 4 -32.28 25.68 -79.45
C LEU A 4 -33.37 25.59 -78.34
N GLY A 5 -33.17 25.89 -77.05
CA GLY A 5 -32.02 26.38 -76.30
C GLY A 5 -32.47 27.49 -75.34
N ARG A 6 -32.56 27.24 -74.02
CA ARG A 6 -32.70 28.30 -73.00
C ARG A 6 -32.54 27.83 -71.53
N CYS A 7 -31.88 28.70 -70.77
CA CYS A 7 -31.89 28.93 -69.32
C CYS A 7 -32.47 27.87 -68.35
N ALA A 8 -31.61 27.34 -67.48
CA ALA A 8 -31.96 26.92 -66.13
C ALA A 8 -31.03 27.63 -65.14
N VAL A 9 -31.58 28.36 -64.17
CA VAL A 9 -30.81 28.99 -63.08
C VAL A 9 -30.66 27.97 -61.96
N VAL A 10 -29.43 27.72 -61.51
CA VAL A 10 -29.14 26.86 -60.36
C VAL A 10 -28.45 27.69 -59.28
N ALA A 11 -29.12 27.84 -58.13
CA ALA A 11 -28.57 28.56 -56.99
C ALA A 11 -27.56 27.68 -56.23
N VAL A 12 -26.37 28.23 -55.95
CA VAL A 12 -25.34 27.55 -55.17
C VAL A 12 -25.56 27.82 -53.68
N LEU A 13 -26.14 26.87 -52.96
CA LEU A 13 -26.20 26.88 -51.50
C LEU A 13 -24.84 26.41 -50.93
N ILE A 14 -24.09 27.34 -50.36
CA ILE A 14 -22.81 27.04 -49.69
C ILE A 14 -23.10 26.45 -48.30
N ALA A 15 -23.03 25.12 -48.20
CA ALA A 15 -23.16 24.42 -46.92
C ALA A 15 -21.86 24.55 -46.10
N THR A 16 -21.86 25.42 -45.08
CA THR A 16 -20.73 25.61 -44.16
C THR A 16 -20.61 24.45 -43.17
N ALA A 17 -19.80 23.44 -43.50
CA ALA A 17 -19.49 22.32 -42.60
C ALA A 17 -18.57 22.75 -41.45
N ALA A 18 -19.14 23.00 -40.28
CA ALA A 18 -18.37 23.29 -39.07
C ALA A 18 -17.77 21.99 -38.47
N PHE A 19 -16.50 21.73 -38.74
CA PHE A 19 -15.77 20.62 -38.11
C PHE A 19 -15.50 20.93 -36.63
N PRO A 20 -15.92 20.08 -35.67
CA PRO A 20 -15.54 20.25 -34.27
C PRO A 20 -14.03 19.95 -34.12
N ALA A 21 -13.26 20.96 -33.73
CA ALA A 21 -11.82 20.82 -33.50
C ALA A 21 -11.57 19.86 -32.32
N SER A 22 -11.23 18.61 -32.62
CA SER A 22 -10.93 17.58 -31.61
C SER A 22 -9.66 17.94 -30.84
N ALA A 23 -9.84 18.57 -29.69
CA ALA A 23 -8.76 19.00 -28.83
C ALA A 23 -8.03 17.78 -28.25
N LYS A 24 -6.90 17.40 -28.89
CA LYS A 24 -5.98 16.38 -28.37
C LYS A 24 -5.51 16.78 -26.97
N ARG A 25 -6.16 16.25 -25.93
CA ARG A 25 -5.62 16.27 -24.56
C ARG A 25 -4.26 15.61 -24.61
N LYS A 26 -3.18 16.39 -24.42
CA LYS A 26 -1.86 15.80 -24.16
C LYS A 26 -2.00 14.97 -22.89
N ALA A 27 -1.79 13.66 -22.99
CA ALA A 27 -1.65 12.84 -21.81
C ALA A 27 -0.46 13.37 -21.02
N HIS A 28 -0.69 13.86 -19.80
CA HIS A 28 0.38 14.12 -18.85
C HIS A 28 0.95 12.78 -18.40
N HIS A 29 1.85 12.23 -19.22
CA HIS A 29 2.68 11.11 -18.83
C HIS A 29 3.54 11.59 -17.65
N ALA A 30 3.20 11.15 -16.44
CA ALA A 30 4.03 11.42 -15.28
C ALA A 30 5.44 10.87 -15.56
N PRO A 31 6.53 11.55 -15.13
CA PRO A 31 7.87 11.05 -15.36
C PRO A 31 7.99 9.61 -14.85
N THR A 32 8.35 8.69 -15.74
CA THR A 32 8.63 7.30 -15.38
C THR A 32 9.75 7.32 -14.35
N PRO A 33 9.56 6.78 -13.13
CA PRO A 33 10.60 6.86 -12.11
C PRO A 33 11.92 6.26 -12.61
N ASN A 34 13.03 6.95 -12.35
CA ASN A 34 14.36 6.36 -12.51
C ASN A 34 14.41 5.05 -11.70
N LYS A 35 15.08 4.01 -12.20
CA LYS A 35 15.18 2.71 -11.51
C LYS A 35 15.60 2.85 -10.05
N GLY A 36 16.60 3.69 -9.76
CA GLY A 36 17.05 3.96 -8.38
C GLY A 36 16.02 4.71 -7.52
N HIS A 37 15.13 5.51 -8.10
CA HIS A 37 14.03 6.15 -7.37
C HIS A 37 12.91 5.14 -7.06
N LEU A 38 12.57 4.27 -8.01
CA LEU A 38 11.63 3.17 -7.80
C LEU A 38 12.13 2.21 -6.72
N GLU A 39 13.41 1.83 -6.78
CA GLU A 39 14.03 0.95 -5.79
C GLU A 39 14.08 1.60 -4.41
N ALA A 40 14.50 2.86 -4.30
CA ALA A 40 14.53 3.58 -3.02
C ALA A 40 13.12 3.81 -2.42
N ALA A 41 12.08 3.92 -3.26
CA ALA A 41 10.69 3.96 -2.79
C ALA A 41 10.23 2.59 -2.32
N THR A 42 10.51 1.52 -3.07
CA THR A 42 10.18 0.13 -2.70
C THR A 42 10.88 -0.27 -1.41
N ARG A 43 12.15 0.11 -1.22
CA ARG A 43 12.93 -0.17 -0.01
C ARG A 43 12.31 0.47 1.24
N LEU A 44 11.83 1.72 1.13
CA LEU A 44 11.08 2.37 2.19
C LEU A 44 9.73 1.67 2.45
N GLN A 45 9.03 1.23 1.40
CA GLN A 45 7.77 0.48 1.55
C GLN A 45 8.00 -0.85 2.27
N ILE A 46 8.98 -1.66 1.87
CA ILE A 46 9.34 -2.92 2.55
C ILE A 46 9.76 -2.68 4.01
N PHE A 47 10.53 -1.62 4.29
CA PHE A 47 10.92 -1.26 5.65
C PHE A 47 9.70 -0.97 6.54
N LEU A 48 8.73 -0.19 6.04
CA LEU A 48 7.51 0.16 6.77
C LEU A 48 6.56 -1.04 6.93
N ASP A 49 6.45 -1.88 5.90
CA ASP A 49 5.68 -3.12 5.91
C ASP A 49 6.19 -4.09 6.99
N ARG A 50 7.51 -4.36 7.00
CA ARG A 50 8.19 -5.17 8.03
C ARG A 50 8.14 -4.56 9.45
N ALA A 51 7.94 -3.25 9.56
CA ALA A 51 7.75 -2.57 10.83
C ALA A 51 6.28 -2.60 11.34
N ASN A 52 5.36 -3.25 10.61
CA ASN A 52 3.90 -3.24 10.82
C ASN A 52 3.22 -1.87 10.60
N PHE A 53 3.88 -0.93 9.94
CA PHE A 53 3.31 0.36 9.50
C PHE A 53 2.94 0.28 8.02
N SER A 54 1.82 -0.40 7.71
CA SER A 54 1.44 -0.71 6.31
C SER A 54 1.54 0.51 5.38
N PRO A 55 2.40 0.47 4.34
CA PRO A 55 2.61 1.59 3.42
C PRO A 55 1.48 1.74 2.37
N GLY A 56 0.41 0.95 2.50
CA GLY A 56 -0.48 0.57 1.40
C GLY A 56 0.15 -0.52 0.53
N LYS A 57 -0.37 -0.70 -0.68
CA LYS A 57 0.26 -1.57 -1.68
C LYS A 57 1.67 -1.07 -2.04
N ILE A 58 2.60 -2.00 -2.23
CA ILE A 58 3.95 -1.72 -2.74
C ILE A 58 3.85 -1.44 -4.24
N ASP A 59 4.10 -0.19 -4.60
CA ASP A 59 3.98 0.36 -5.97
C ASP A 59 5.27 1.01 -6.48
N GLY A 60 6.33 1.08 -5.65
CA GLY A 60 7.57 1.76 -5.96
C GLY A 60 7.44 3.28 -6.01
N ARG A 61 6.52 3.86 -5.21
CA ARG A 61 6.20 5.29 -5.19
C ARG A 61 6.14 5.84 -3.77
N TYR A 62 6.51 7.10 -3.61
CA TYR A 62 6.31 7.85 -2.37
C TYR A 62 4.87 8.39 -2.31
N ASN A 63 3.90 7.46 -2.26
CA ASN A 63 2.48 7.76 -2.30
C ASN A 63 1.96 8.34 -0.97
N GLU A 64 0.70 8.79 -0.94
CA GLU A 64 0.10 9.42 0.25
C GLU A 64 -0.02 8.48 1.46
N VAL A 65 -0.09 7.16 1.25
CA VAL A 65 -0.20 6.17 2.34
C VAL A 65 1.19 5.87 2.89
N THR A 66 2.18 5.61 2.03
CA THR A 66 3.58 5.40 2.43
C THR A 66 4.14 6.58 3.24
N LYS A 67 3.79 7.83 2.89
CA LYS A 67 4.17 9.01 3.69
C LYS A 67 3.49 9.09 5.06
N LYS A 68 2.22 8.65 5.17
CA LYS A 68 1.49 8.60 6.46
C LYS A 68 2.04 7.49 7.36
N ALA A 69 2.30 6.32 6.78
CA ALA A 69 2.96 5.20 7.47
C ALA A 69 4.32 5.62 8.04
N LEU A 70 5.14 6.34 7.26
CA LEU A 70 6.41 6.90 7.76
C LEU A 70 6.22 7.93 8.89
N ALA A 71 5.21 8.81 8.78
CA ALA A 71 4.93 9.79 9.84
C ALA A 71 4.55 9.08 11.16
N LEU A 72 3.66 8.08 11.09
CA LEU A 72 3.26 7.25 12.24
C LEU A 72 4.43 6.42 12.81
N TYR A 73 5.29 5.88 11.96
CA TYR A 73 6.52 5.17 12.38
C TYR A 73 7.51 6.08 13.10
N ARG A 74 7.62 7.36 12.71
CA ARG A 74 8.44 8.35 13.43
C ARG A 74 7.80 8.76 14.75
N GLU A 75 6.48 8.96 14.75
CA GLU A 75 5.69 9.32 15.94
C GLU A 75 5.75 8.22 17.02
N SER A 76 5.69 6.93 16.66
CA SER A 76 5.85 5.82 17.62
C SER A 76 7.26 5.71 18.23
N ARG A 77 8.28 6.29 17.58
CA ARG A 77 9.64 6.42 18.14
C ARG A 77 9.84 7.70 18.96
N GLY A 78 8.79 8.48 19.20
CA GLY A 78 8.85 9.75 19.94
C GLY A 78 9.54 10.89 19.17
N GLU A 79 9.72 10.76 17.85
CA GLU A 79 10.23 11.85 17.03
C GLU A 79 9.16 12.96 16.89
N GLN A 80 9.60 14.20 16.64
CA GLN A 80 8.66 15.28 16.35
C GLN A 80 7.82 14.93 15.10
N ALA A 81 6.50 14.91 15.27
CA ALA A 81 5.54 14.61 14.21
C ALA A 81 5.83 15.46 12.97
N GLN A 82 6.31 14.81 11.89
CA GLN A 82 6.68 15.53 10.67
C GLN A 82 5.45 16.21 10.09
N THR A 83 5.59 17.49 9.72
CA THR A 83 4.47 18.32 9.28
C THR A 83 3.71 17.64 8.15
N ALA A 84 2.44 17.31 8.39
CA ALA A 84 1.63 16.52 7.47
C ALA A 84 1.70 17.11 6.05
N PRO A 85 2.02 16.31 5.02
CA PRO A 85 2.35 16.84 3.70
C PRO A 85 1.18 17.65 3.16
N SER A 86 1.43 18.95 2.90
CA SER A 86 0.47 19.86 2.28
C SER A 86 -0.21 19.22 1.08
N ARG A 87 -1.48 19.56 0.79
CA ARG A 87 -2.28 18.88 -0.27
C ARG A 87 -1.62 18.88 -1.65
N SER A 88 -0.66 19.77 -1.92
CA SER A 88 0.22 19.75 -3.09
C SER A 88 1.33 18.68 -3.02
N ASN A 89 1.98 18.53 -1.86
CA ASN A 89 3.05 17.57 -1.58
C ASN A 89 2.55 16.16 -1.24
N ALA A 90 1.29 16.01 -0.85
CA ALA A 90 0.66 14.71 -0.68
C ALA A 90 0.76 13.89 -1.98
N LYS A 91 0.30 14.49 -3.09
CA LYS A 91 0.26 13.89 -4.43
C LYS A 91 1.60 13.87 -5.19
N SER A 92 2.66 14.49 -4.68
CA SER A 92 3.96 14.48 -5.35
C SER A 92 4.67 13.13 -5.14
N ASN A 93 5.39 12.62 -6.15
CA ASN A 93 6.26 11.46 -5.96
C ASN A 93 7.65 11.86 -5.42
N ALA A 94 7.70 12.85 -4.54
CA ALA A 94 8.94 13.33 -3.94
C ALA A 94 9.37 12.38 -2.81
N ALA A 95 10.68 12.11 -2.71
CA ALA A 95 11.24 11.33 -1.62
C ALA A 95 11.02 12.06 -0.28
N PRO A 96 10.55 11.37 0.77
CA PRO A 96 10.49 11.91 2.12
C PRO A 96 11.88 11.90 2.77
N ASP A 97 11.97 12.50 3.94
CA ASP A 97 13.14 12.35 4.81
C ASP A 97 13.22 10.92 5.36
N VAL A 98 14.31 10.20 5.04
CA VAL A 98 14.60 8.83 5.49
C VAL A 98 15.80 8.76 6.45
N ASN A 99 16.29 9.90 6.96
CA ASN A 99 17.36 9.90 7.95
C ASN A 99 16.92 9.20 9.25
N GLY A 100 17.81 8.42 9.86
CA GLY A 100 17.50 7.64 11.06
C GLY A 100 16.63 6.39 10.83
N LEU A 101 16.45 5.96 9.58
CA LEU A 101 15.85 4.66 9.24
C LEU A 101 16.94 3.67 8.86
N ASP A 102 16.90 2.44 9.39
CA ASP A 102 17.72 1.34 8.89
C ASP A 102 17.09 0.75 7.62
N LEU A 103 17.28 1.42 6.49
CA LEU A 103 16.83 0.90 5.20
C LEU A 103 17.69 -0.27 4.68
N ALA A 104 18.82 -0.60 5.33
CA ALA A 104 19.60 -1.79 4.98
C ALA A 104 18.92 -3.07 5.49
N SER A 105 18.15 -2.99 6.58
CA SER A 105 17.27 -4.09 7.03
C SER A 105 16.22 -4.53 5.98
N ALA A 106 15.98 -3.72 4.94
CA ALA A 106 15.09 -4.01 3.81
C ALA A 106 15.85 -4.46 2.53
N GLU A 107 17.15 -4.75 2.62
CA GLU A 107 17.94 -5.31 1.52
C GLU A 107 18.05 -6.85 1.59
N PRO A 108 18.11 -7.57 0.44
CA PRO A 108 17.91 -7.05 -0.92
C PRO A 108 16.45 -6.62 -1.15
N VAL A 109 16.25 -5.52 -1.87
CA VAL A 109 14.90 -4.93 -2.11
C VAL A 109 14.00 -5.88 -2.91
N PHE A 110 14.59 -6.62 -3.85
CA PHE A 110 13.90 -7.57 -4.71
C PHE A 110 14.56 -8.95 -4.62
N ILE A 111 13.75 -10.00 -4.60
CA ILE A 111 14.18 -11.40 -4.56
C ILE A 111 13.61 -12.19 -5.74
N PRO A 112 14.30 -13.23 -6.22
CA PRO A 112 13.73 -14.18 -7.16
C PRO A 112 12.76 -15.11 -6.43
N TYR A 113 11.52 -15.15 -6.91
CA TYR A 113 10.48 -16.08 -6.48
C TYR A 113 10.19 -17.10 -7.59
N THR A 114 9.93 -18.35 -7.24
CA THR A 114 9.42 -19.36 -8.18
C THR A 114 7.95 -19.58 -7.87
N VAL A 115 7.07 -19.42 -8.87
CA VAL A 115 5.63 -19.61 -8.72
C VAL A 115 5.34 -21.08 -8.41
N ASN A 116 4.58 -21.31 -7.33
CA ASN A 116 4.21 -22.64 -6.85
C ASN A 116 2.78 -22.99 -7.28
N GLU A 117 2.46 -24.28 -7.36
CA GLU A 117 1.09 -24.74 -7.65
C GLU A 117 0.07 -24.20 -6.62
N ALA A 118 0.48 -24.10 -5.35
CA ALA A 118 -0.32 -23.58 -4.26
C ALA A 118 -0.80 -22.13 -4.46
N ASP A 119 -0.01 -21.29 -5.16
CA ASP A 119 -0.39 -19.90 -5.47
C ASP A 119 -1.63 -19.87 -6.38
N LEU A 120 -1.75 -20.88 -7.24
CA LEU A 120 -2.83 -20.99 -8.23
C LEU A 120 -4.07 -21.71 -7.68
N GLN A 121 -3.95 -22.49 -6.60
CA GLN A 121 -5.06 -23.21 -5.97
C GLN A 121 -6.15 -22.29 -5.36
N SER A 122 -5.84 -21.01 -5.15
CA SER A 122 -6.79 -20.03 -4.60
C SER A 122 -7.47 -19.16 -5.68
N ILE A 123 -7.27 -19.47 -6.96
CA ILE A 123 -7.86 -18.78 -8.10
C ILE A 123 -9.17 -19.47 -8.51
N GLY A 124 -10.19 -18.70 -8.88
CA GLY A 124 -11.48 -19.26 -9.29
C GLY A 124 -12.55 -18.25 -9.68
N PRO A 125 -13.75 -18.72 -10.06
CA PRO A 125 -14.85 -17.85 -10.46
C PRO A 125 -15.39 -17.07 -9.25
N LEU A 126 -15.05 -15.78 -9.16
CA LEU A 126 -15.61 -14.85 -8.18
C LEU A 126 -16.94 -14.24 -8.69
N PRO A 127 -18.09 -14.49 -8.04
CA PRO A 127 -19.36 -13.85 -8.39
C PRO A 127 -19.30 -12.33 -8.20
N LYS A 128 -20.12 -11.58 -8.94
CA LYS A 128 -20.24 -10.12 -8.80
C LYS A 128 -21.27 -9.68 -7.76
N ASP A 129 -22.20 -10.55 -7.40
CA ASP A 129 -23.23 -10.27 -6.40
C ASP A 129 -22.76 -10.66 -4.99
N VAL A 130 -23.00 -9.78 -4.02
CA VAL A 130 -22.57 -9.96 -2.62
C VAL A 130 -23.32 -11.12 -1.96
N ALA A 131 -24.61 -11.32 -2.28
CA ALA A 131 -25.39 -12.43 -1.74
C ALA A 131 -25.05 -13.80 -2.38
N GLN A 132 -24.30 -13.81 -3.49
CA GLN A 132 -23.64 -14.99 -4.04
C GLN A 132 -22.24 -15.19 -3.42
N GLN A 133 -21.44 -14.12 -3.29
CA GLN A 133 -20.13 -14.17 -2.62
C GLN A 133 -20.23 -14.70 -1.18
N ALA A 134 -21.23 -14.25 -0.41
CA ALA A 134 -21.47 -14.67 0.97
C ALA A 134 -21.86 -16.16 1.14
N LYS A 135 -22.02 -16.91 0.05
CA LYS A 135 -22.28 -18.36 0.05
C LYS A 135 -21.02 -19.20 -0.24
N LEU A 136 -19.91 -18.56 -0.58
CA LEU A 136 -18.64 -19.23 -0.82
C LEU A 136 -17.94 -19.55 0.51
N LYS A 137 -17.19 -20.66 0.56
CA LYS A 137 -16.37 -21.01 1.75
C LYS A 137 -15.20 -20.03 1.96
N PHE A 138 -14.70 -19.44 0.87
CA PHE A 138 -13.71 -18.36 0.84
C PHE A 138 -13.89 -17.56 -0.46
N LEU A 139 -13.38 -16.34 -0.53
CA LEU A 139 -13.35 -15.56 -1.77
C LEU A 139 -12.09 -15.90 -2.57
N PRO A 140 -12.19 -16.43 -3.80
CA PRO A 140 -11.03 -16.71 -4.64
C PRO A 140 -10.48 -15.44 -5.32
N TYR A 141 -9.19 -15.46 -5.67
CA TYR A 141 -8.61 -14.48 -6.60
C TYR A 141 -9.16 -14.71 -8.02
N ARG A 142 -9.20 -13.65 -8.84
CA ARG A 142 -9.77 -13.72 -10.19
C ARG A 142 -8.79 -14.33 -11.20
N ASP A 143 -7.49 -14.11 -11.00
CA ASP A 143 -6.40 -14.54 -11.88
C ASP A 143 -5.06 -14.69 -11.11
N PRO A 144 -3.98 -15.20 -11.73
CA PRO A 144 -2.69 -15.37 -11.06
C PRO A 144 -1.97 -14.06 -10.69
N ALA A 145 -2.30 -12.95 -11.34
CA ALA A 145 -1.67 -11.67 -11.08
C ALA A 145 -2.24 -11.01 -9.82
N ASP A 146 -3.56 -11.09 -9.62
CA ASP A 146 -4.21 -10.81 -8.32
C ASP A 146 -3.54 -11.59 -7.17
N ALA A 147 -3.41 -12.91 -7.35
CA ALA A 147 -2.92 -13.81 -6.30
C ALA A 147 -1.48 -13.49 -5.87
N LEU A 148 -0.58 -13.24 -6.84
CA LEU A 148 0.81 -12.89 -6.58
C LEU A 148 0.97 -11.42 -6.13
N ALA A 149 0.08 -10.52 -6.54
CA ALA A 149 0.05 -9.16 -6.03
C ALA A 149 -0.24 -9.15 -4.52
N GLU A 150 -1.31 -9.81 -4.08
CA GLU A 150 -1.64 -9.91 -2.65
C GLU A 150 -0.53 -10.61 -1.86
N LYS A 151 -0.01 -11.73 -2.37
CA LYS A 151 1.07 -12.51 -1.72
C LYS A 151 2.33 -11.71 -1.40
N PHE A 152 2.64 -10.68 -2.19
CA PHE A 152 3.80 -9.79 -1.98
C PHE A 152 3.40 -8.34 -1.66
N HIS A 153 2.20 -8.14 -1.09
CA HIS A 153 1.65 -6.84 -0.68
C HIS A 153 1.71 -5.75 -1.78
N SER A 154 1.69 -6.14 -3.06
CA SER A 154 2.15 -5.34 -4.20
C SER A 154 1.03 -4.89 -5.14
N GLU A 155 1.29 -3.87 -5.96
CA GLU A 155 0.46 -3.56 -7.12
C GLU A 155 0.77 -4.50 -8.30
N ILE A 156 -0.28 -5.02 -8.96
CA ILE A 156 -0.17 -5.86 -10.17
C ILE A 156 0.73 -5.21 -11.22
N HIS A 157 0.43 -3.97 -11.63
CA HIS A 157 1.23 -3.24 -12.63
C HIS A 157 2.68 -3.01 -12.19
N PHE A 158 2.95 -2.92 -10.89
CA PHE A 158 4.31 -2.83 -10.37
C PHE A 158 5.06 -4.17 -10.54
N LEU A 159 4.43 -5.30 -10.21
CA LEU A 159 5.00 -6.62 -10.49
C LEU A 159 5.16 -6.89 -12.00
N GLU A 160 4.22 -6.44 -12.84
CA GLU A 160 4.36 -6.48 -14.32
C GLU A 160 5.58 -5.67 -14.79
N GLN A 161 5.83 -4.50 -14.20
CA GLN A 161 6.97 -3.64 -14.52
C GLN A 161 8.32 -4.27 -14.09
N LEU A 162 8.33 -5.01 -12.96
CA LEU A 162 9.49 -5.83 -12.56
C LEU A 162 9.70 -7.06 -13.46
N ASN A 163 8.62 -7.60 -14.04
CA ASN A 163 8.59 -8.87 -14.77
C ASN A 163 8.07 -8.72 -16.22
N PRO A 164 8.70 -7.88 -17.06
CA PRO A 164 8.18 -7.52 -18.37
C PRO A 164 7.92 -8.75 -19.24
N GLY A 165 6.65 -8.95 -19.61
CA GLY A 165 6.19 -10.03 -20.47
C GLY A 165 5.79 -11.34 -19.76
N LYS A 166 6.23 -11.59 -18.51
CA LYS A 166 5.94 -12.85 -17.80
C LYS A 166 4.50 -12.93 -17.29
N PHE A 167 3.95 -11.82 -16.78
CA PHE A 167 2.64 -11.76 -16.13
C PHE A 167 1.43 -12.08 -17.03
N LYS A 168 1.62 -12.19 -18.35
CA LYS A 168 0.55 -12.52 -19.31
C LYS A 168 0.10 -13.99 -19.27
N ALA A 169 0.95 -14.90 -18.79
CA ALA A 169 0.72 -16.34 -18.84
C ALA A 169 1.53 -17.05 -17.73
N ILE A 170 1.25 -16.66 -16.48
CA ILE A 170 1.92 -17.20 -15.29
C ILE A 170 1.53 -18.67 -15.08
N LYS A 171 2.53 -19.52 -14.82
CA LYS A 171 2.40 -20.96 -14.56
C LYS A 171 3.37 -21.38 -13.45
N PRO A 172 3.17 -22.55 -12.81
CA PRO A 172 4.12 -23.08 -11.84
C PRO A 172 5.53 -23.23 -12.47
N GLY A 173 6.56 -22.97 -11.68
CA GLY A 173 7.96 -22.98 -12.13
C GLY A 173 8.44 -21.68 -12.81
N ASP A 174 7.56 -20.69 -13.05
CA ASP A 174 8.02 -19.38 -13.53
C ASP A 174 8.81 -18.64 -12.44
N GLN A 175 9.99 -18.15 -12.81
CA GLN A 175 10.80 -17.28 -11.96
C GLN A 175 10.41 -15.81 -12.16
N LEU A 176 10.04 -15.13 -11.08
CA LEU A 176 9.64 -13.72 -11.03
C LEU A 176 10.55 -12.95 -10.07
N MET A 177 10.79 -11.66 -10.30
CA MET A 177 11.37 -10.75 -9.30
C MET A 177 10.23 -10.08 -8.53
N VAL A 178 10.25 -10.18 -7.20
CA VAL A 178 9.20 -9.65 -6.31
C VAL A 178 9.82 -8.87 -5.15
N PRO A 179 9.09 -7.95 -4.50
CA PRO A 179 9.52 -7.31 -3.26
C PRO A 179 9.85 -8.31 -2.16
N ASN A 180 10.87 -8.02 -1.37
CA ASN A 180 11.32 -8.82 -0.25
C ASN A 180 10.47 -8.58 1.02
N VAL A 181 9.17 -8.86 0.96
CA VAL A 181 8.26 -8.87 2.12
C VAL A 181 8.11 -10.28 2.69
N GLU A 182 7.54 -10.39 3.89
CA GLU A 182 7.03 -11.68 4.38
C GLU A 182 5.83 -12.10 3.52
N PRO A 183 5.86 -13.25 2.81
CA PRO A 183 4.83 -13.54 1.82
C PRO A 183 3.53 -14.01 2.47
N PHE A 184 2.42 -13.32 2.19
CA PHE A 184 1.10 -13.70 2.70
C PHE A 184 0.66 -15.05 2.10
N ASP A 185 0.33 -16.02 2.96
CA ASP A 185 -0.16 -17.34 2.55
C ASP A 185 -1.61 -17.58 2.98
N LEU A 186 -2.53 -17.53 2.02
CA LEU A 186 -3.94 -17.91 2.20
C LEU A 186 -4.14 -19.33 2.76
N ALA A 187 -3.20 -20.26 2.62
CA ALA A 187 -3.33 -21.60 3.18
C ALA A 187 -3.44 -21.55 4.72
N SER A 188 -2.65 -20.70 5.38
CA SER A 188 -2.68 -20.50 6.84
C SER A 188 -4.03 -19.98 7.35
N VAL A 189 -4.71 -19.16 6.53
CA VAL A 189 -5.96 -18.47 6.90
C VAL A 189 -7.19 -19.38 6.76
N LYS A 190 -7.14 -20.41 5.91
CA LYS A 190 -8.30 -21.26 5.52
C LYS A 190 -8.87 -22.13 6.65
N GLU A 191 -8.19 -22.25 7.78
CA GLU A 191 -8.65 -23.02 8.95
C GLU A 191 -9.30 -22.17 10.05
N ILE A 192 -9.19 -20.82 9.96
CA ILE A 192 -9.80 -19.89 10.92
C ILE A 192 -11.33 -19.96 10.79
N LYS A 193 -12.01 -20.34 11.88
CA LYS A 193 -13.48 -20.38 11.90
C LYS A 193 -14.04 -18.96 12.06
N PRO A 194 -15.12 -18.57 11.36
CA PRO A 194 -15.76 -17.28 11.54
C PRO A 194 -16.07 -16.99 13.02
N GLY A 195 -15.64 -15.83 13.51
CA GLY A 195 -15.77 -15.46 14.93
C GLY A 195 -14.68 -16.01 15.86
N SER A 196 -13.61 -16.63 15.33
CA SER A 196 -12.41 -16.92 16.12
C SER A 196 -11.53 -15.68 16.19
N GLU A 197 -11.15 -15.26 17.39
CA GLU A 197 -10.04 -14.34 17.58
C GLU A 197 -8.74 -15.11 17.29
N VAL A 198 -8.04 -14.72 16.23
CA VAL A 198 -6.60 -15.00 16.13
C VAL A 198 -5.92 -13.96 17.01
N THR A 199 -5.16 -14.41 17.99
CA THR A 199 -4.32 -13.52 18.82
C THR A 199 -3.17 -12.98 17.97
N SER A 200 -3.46 -11.92 17.22
CA SER A 200 -2.45 -11.00 16.71
C SER A 200 -1.67 -10.49 17.92
N GLN A 201 -0.37 -10.79 18.00
CA GLN A 201 0.49 -10.09 18.96
C GLN A 201 0.42 -8.61 18.63
N ALA A 202 -0.19 -7.80 19.50
CA ALA A 202 -0.42 -6.42 19.12
C ALA A 202 0.92 -5.68 19.14
N ALA A 203 1.28 -5.08 18.00
CA ALA A 203 2.61 -4.49 17.78
C ALA A 203 2.98 -3.34 18.73
N ASN A 204 2.04 -2.91 19.59
CA ASN A 204 2.22 -1.95 20.67
C ASN A 204 1.42 -2.38 21.93
N GLU A 205 1.65 -3.60 22.43
CA GLU A 205 1.25 -3.96 23.81
C GLU A 205 2.09 -3.14 24.79
N MET A 206 1.63 -1.92 25.10
CA MET A 206 2.03 -1.25 26.32
C MET A 206 1.43 -2.04 27.49
N GLU A 207 2.29 -2.64 28.30
CA GLU A 207 1.88 -3.34 29.52
C GLU A 207 1.16 -2.35 30.46
N ASP A 208 -0.16 -2.53 30.63
CA ASP A 208 -0.97 -1.70 31.51
C ASP A 208 -0.63 -2.03 32.97
N GLN A 209 0.38 -1.32 33.50
CA GLN A 209 0.96 -1.58 34.81
C GLN A 209 0.02 -1.07 35.91
N ALA A 210 -1.02 -1.86 36.18
CA ALA A 210 -2.10 -1.53 37.10
C ALA A 210 -1.58 -1.25 38.53
N ASP A 211 -1.59 0.03 38.92
CA ASP A 211 -1.22 0.52 40.26
C ASP A 211 -2.19 0.03 41.35
N ALA A 212 -1.93 -1.18 41.84
CA ALA A 212 -2.73 -1.84 42.86
C ALA A 212 -2.37 -1.40 44.29
N GLN A 213 -2.70 -0.17 44.68
CA GLN A 213 -2.77 0.20 46.10
C GLN A 213 -3.88 1.20 46.45
N SER A 214 -4.95 0.67 47.05
CA SER A 214 -6.06 1.42 47.67
C SER A 214 -6.17 1.02 49.14
N GLY A 215 -6.23 1.99 50.07
CA GLY A 215 -6.43 1.69 51.51
C GLY A 215 -6.02 2.75 52.54
N THR A 216 -6.82 3.81 52.68
CA THR A 216 -7.22 4.47 53.94
C THR A 216 -6.29 4.49 55.18
N THR A 217 -5.76 5.69 55.47
CA THR A 217 -5.90 6.50 56.72
C THR A 217 -5.83 5.89 58.14
N ALA A 218 -5.11 6.61 59.03
CA ALA A 218 -4.95 6.47 60.50
C ALA A 218 -4.05 5.29 60.96
N GLU A 219 -3.25 5.38 62.04
CA GLU A 219 -3.25 6.26 63.23
C GLU A 219 -1.81 6.53 63.75
N ASN A 220 -1.60 7.44 64.71
CA ASN A 220 -0.29 7.74 65.34
C ASN A 220 -0.43 7.92 66.86
N PRO A 221 0.38 7.21 67.67
CA PRO A 221 1.06 7.91 68.77
C PRO A 221 2.47 7.38 69.18
N HIS A 222 3.42 8.29 69.40
CA HIS A 222 4.63 8.18 70.28
C HIS A 222 5.69 7.09 69.92
N GLN A 223 6.98 7.14 70.27
CA GLN A 223 7.89 7.99 71.09
C GLN A 223 9.35 7.68 70.60
N GLU A 224 10.48 8.39 70.84
CA GLU A 224 10.85 9.63 71.55
C GLU A 224 12.29 10.09 71.10
N GLN A 225 12.93 11.01 71.85
CA GLN A 225 14.40 11.18 72.04
C GLN A 225 15.29 11.69 70.87
N HIS A 226 15.31 13.02 70.75
CA HIS A 226 16.54 13.83 70.57
C HIS A 226 17.57 13.59 71.73
N PRO A 227 18.87 14.00 71.65
CA PRO A 227 19.42 15.19 70.97
C PRO A 227 20.76 14.90 70.21
N ARG A 228 21.71 15.81 69.87
CA ARG A 228 22.06 17.19 70.31
C ARG A 228 22.98 17.93 69.29
N CYS A 229 22.82 19.27 69.22
CA CYS A 229 23.86 20.32 69.08
C CYS A 229 24.90 20.39 67.92
N LEU A 230 24.91 21.58 67.27
CA LEU A 230 26.07 22.48 67.02
C LEU A 230 27.18 22.03 66.03
N SER A 231 27.92 22.92 65.34
CA SER A 231 27.74 24.34 64.94
C SER A 231 28.84 24.69 63.93
N GLY A 232 28.61 25.65 63.03
CA GLY A 232 29.62 26.14 62.07
C GLY A 232 29.00 27.05 61.03
#